data_AF-A0A6N7Z175-F1
#
_entry.id   AF-A0A6N7Z175-F1
#
_cell.length_a   1.000
_cell.length_b   1.000
_cell.length_c   1.000
_cell.angle_alpha   90.00
_cell.angle_beta   90.00
_cell.angle_gamma   90.00
#
_symmetry.space_group_name_H-M   'P 1'
#
loop_
_entity.id
_entity.type
_entity.pdbx_description
1 polymer ?
#
loop_
_entity_poly.entity_id
_entity_poly.type
_entity_poly.pdbx_seq_one_letter_code
_entity_poly.pdbx_strand_id
1 'polypeptide(L)'
;MTSPATMDTGPAQWQAMLPPGRRFVALPSRRQPLVIAEDDPSVLRYVRTALLAPPPRSSLPAWVFTAARETLRIPVSWRLVPHVQSPGGPGALGELMAGHRLLILRHSHDPDARLMLLLFRPGARWPSRAVKVPSEQGGAARVLREADRLRGIAALPVGSLRESIPEVLTVAPGPALVTTAVPGTPMLVGYHRHGHTSRPATVRADLTAAGAWLARFQAATAGDPAPLDVAPGVGEALRQRPATRKAVQDRLSALRDRLRRHQAPRTAVHGDFWPGNLLTDRGAITGVVDWEWAGPAGNPVRDLARFALSYSDYLDRHTRPGRPVRGHHGLLARPGAAVAYALDGDGWYPRLIRDFLHTGLSRLGVSPACARDAVLAEIAAVAAEASDHTFAEHHLRVFERLTGEVPA
;
A
#
# COMPACT_ATOMS: atom_id res chain seq x y z
N MET A 1 -17.00 6.10 40.78
CA MET A 1 -15.84 6.66 40.05
C MET A 1 -14.71 5.64 40.14
N THR A 2 -14.57 4.83 39.11
CA THR A 2 -13.50 3.83 38.98
C THR A 2 -12.78 4.16 37.67
N SER A 3 -11.53 4.62 37.78
CA SER A 3 -10.61 4.72 36.64
C SER A 3 -10.43 3.34 36.02
N PRO A 4 -10.53 3.15 34.70
CA PRO A 4 -9.94 1.98 34.08
C PRO A 4 -8.43 2.20 34.04
N ALA A 5 -7.75 1.47 34.91
CA ALA A 5 -6.31 1.34 34.90
C ALA A 5 -5.85 0.74 33.56
N THR A 6 -4.83 1.38 33.00
CA THR A 6 -3.78 0.82 32.14
C THR A 6 -3.88 -0.68 31.87
N MET A 7 -4.30 -1.04 30.65
CA MET A 7 -4.01 -2.35 30.07
C MET A 7 -2.51 -2.42 29.80
N ASP A 8 -1.80 -2.98 30.78
CA ASP A 8 -0.44 -3.47 30.66
C ASP A 8 -0.46 -4.67 29.69
N THR A 9 -0.02 -4.44 28.45
CA THR A 9 0.18 -5.52 27.48
C THR A 9 1.57 -6.06 27.70
N GLY A 10 1.64 -7.32 28.16
CA GLY A 10 2.88 -8.03 28.47
C GLY A 10 3.93 -8.04 27.34
N PRO A 11 5.11 -8.69 27.55
CA PRO A 11 6.24 -8.65 26.63
C PRO A 11 5.77 -8.78 25.18
N ALA A 12 5.98 -7.71 24.40
CA ALA A 12 5.30 -7.49 23.14
C ALA A 12 5.47 -8.72 22.22
N GLN A 13 4.37 -9.25 21.67
CA GLN A 13 4.25 -10.49 20.87
C GLN A 13 5.44 -10.82 19.93
N TRP A 14 6.14 -9.81 19.41
CA TRP A 14 7.36 -9.97 18.59
C TRP A 14 8.58 -10.49 19.37
N GLN A 15 8.69 -10.25 20.68
CA GLN A 15 9.79 -10.70 21.54
C GLN A 15 9.85 -12.22 21.60
N ALA A 16 8.68 -12.87 21.70
CA ALA A 16 8.54 -14.31 21.65
C ALA A 16 8.91 -14.92 20.27
N MET A 17 9.04 -14.09 19.23
CA MET A 17 9.43 -14.53 17.89
C MET A 17 10.93 -14.42 17.64
N LEU A 18 11.70 -13.78 18.53
CA LEU A 18 13.14 -13.59 18.32
C LEU A 18 13.90 -14.90 18.61
N PRO A 19 14.71 -15.42 17.67
CA PRO A 19 15.58 -16.56 17.94
C PRO A 19 16.58 -16.28 19.08
N PRO A 20 16.84 -17.26 19.96
CA PRO A 20 17.85 -17.12 21.01
C PRO A 20 19.26 -16.96 20.43
N GLY A 21 20.14 -16.27 21.16
CA GLY A 21 21.56 -16.13 20.80
C GLY A 21 21.86 -15.16 19.65
N ARG A 22 20.86 -14.42 19.15
CA ARG A 22 21.04 -13.43 18.07
C ARG A 22 20.90 -12.00 18.59
N ARG A 23 21.57 -11.07 17.91
CA ARG A 23 21.53 -9.64 18.22
C ARG A 23 20.55 -8.93 17.30
N PHE A 24 19.70 -8.10 17.88
CA PHE A 24 18.73 -7.30 17.15
C PHE A 24 18.89 -5.82 17.46
N VAL A 25 18.70 -5.00 16.44
CA VAL A 25 18.55 -3.56 16.54
C VAL A 25 17.08 -3.21 16.44
N ALA A 26 16.58 -2.45 17.42
CA ALA A 26 15.24 -1.90 17.39
C ALA A 26 15.29 -0.41 16.99
N LEU A 27 14.61 -0.02 15.91
CA LEU A 27 14.47 1.38 15.56
C LEU A 27 13.31 2.01 16.37
N PRO A 28 13.56 3.11 17.10
CA PRO A 28 12.57 3.68 17.99
C PRO A 28 11.39 4.31 17.23
N SER A 29 10.18 4.16 17.78
CA SER A 29 9.02 5.00 17.45
C SER A 29 8.37 5.48 18.75
N ARG A 30 7.55 6.54 18.67
CA ARG A 30 6.94 7.22 19.84
C ARG A 30 6.04 6.32 20.71
N ARG A 31 5.69 5.09 20.28
CA ARG A 31 4.82 4.19 21.05
C ARG A 31 5.33 2.75 21.17
N GLN A 32 6.07 2.19 20.19
CA GLN A 32 6.71 0.86 20.20
C GLN A 32 7.79 0.75 19.10
N PRO A 33 8.74 -0.21 19.09
CA PRO A 33 9.62 -0.38 17.93
C PRO A 33 8.83 -0.77 16.69
N LEU A 34 8.95 0.01 15.61
CA LEU A 34 8.26 -0.21 14.32
C LEU A 34 9.03 -1.21 13.44
N VAL A 35 10.33 -1.32 13.67
CA VAL A 35 11.29 -2.14 12.92
C VAL A 35 12.25 -2.79 13.90
N ILE A 36 12.40 -4.10 13.79
CA ILE A 36 13.38 -4.89 14.54
C ILE A 36 14.19 -5.67 13.53
N ALA A 37 15.48 -5.38 13.45
CA ALA A 37 16.37 -5.92 12.45
C ALA A 37 17.45 -6.75 13.12
N GLU A 38 17.70 -7.95 12.63
CA GLU A 38 18.91 -8.70 13.02
C GLU A 38 20.15 -7.88 12.65
N ASP A 39 21.15 -7.88 13.54
CA ASP A 39 22.45 -7.22 13.34
C ASP A 39 23.29 -7.99 12.30
N ASP A 40 22.77 -8.04 11.08
CA ASP A 40 23.33 -8.71 9.91
C ASP A 40 23.47 -7.69 8.76
N PRO A 41 24.61 -7.64 8.06
CA PRO A 41 24.85 -6.66 7.01
C PRO A 41 23.80 -6.61 5.89
N SER A 42 23.21 -7.76 5.53
CA SER A 42 22.17 -7.83 4.50
C SER A 42 20.86 -7.21 4.97
N VAL A 43 20.45 -7.54 6.21
CA VAL A 43 19.22 -7.01 6.81
C VAL A 43 19.33 -5.50 7.02
N LEU A 44 20.42 -5.03 7.63
CA LEU A 44 20.63 -3.60 7.89
C LEU A 44 20.71 -2.79 6.59
N ARG A 45 21.31 -3.36 5.53
CA ARG A 45 21.29 -2.76 4.19
C ARG A 45 19.88 -2.60 3.66
N TYR A 46 19.03 -3.62 3.78
CA TYR A 46 17.64 -3.55 3.35
C TYR A 46 16.86 -2.47 4.12
N VAL A 47 16.99 -2.45 5.46
CA VAL A 47 16.36 -1.43 6.31
C VAL A 47 16.73 -0.02 5.86
N ARG A 48 18.02 0.21 5.58
CA ARG A 48 18.55 1.48 5.10
C ARG A 48 17.94 1.93 3.78
N THR A 49 17.69 1.00 2.87
CA THR A 49 17.22 1.31 1.52
C THR A 49 15.71 1.29 1.36
N ALA A 50 15.00 0.48 2.16
CA ALA A 50 13.60 0.11 1.91
C ALA A 50 12.59 0.53 2.99
N LEU A 51 13.03 0.98 4.18
CA LEU A 51 12.09 1.26 5.29
C LEU A 51 12.13 2.68 5.83
N LEU A 52 13.16 3.46 5.49
CA LEU A 52 13.30 4.82 6.01
C LEU A 52 12.67 5.84 5.06
N ALA A 53 11.34 5.76 4.95
CA ALA A 53 10.52 6.85 4.42
C ALA A 53 9.95 7.68 5.58
N PRO A 54 9.95 9.03 5.49
CA PRO A 54 9.28 9.86 6.48
C PRO A 54 7.78 9.54 6.53
N PRO A 55 7.20 9.21 7.71
CA PRO A 55 5.78 8.98 7.84
C PRO A 55 4.99 10.26 7.52
N PRO A 56 3.77 10.15 6.96
CA PRO A 56 2.92 11.30 6.66
C PRO A 56 2.69 12.16 7.89
N ARG A 57 2.74 13.49 7.75
CA ARG A 57 2.50 14.45 8.85
C ARG A 57 3.45 14.32 10.04
N SER A 58 4.65 13.77 9.85
CA SER A 58 5.68 13.78 10.89
C SER A 58 5.96 15.20 11.36
N SER A 59 5.95 15.41 12.68
CA SER A 59 6.43 16.66 13.30
C SER A 59 7.94 16.84 13.14
N LEU A 60 8.66 15.78 12.76
CA LEU A 60 10.09 15.82 12.50
C LEU A 60 10.34 16.26 11.05
N PRO A 61 11.22 17.25 10.82
CA PRO A 61 11.62 17.67 9.49
C PRO A 61 12.10 16.50 8.62
N ALA A 62 11.83 16.52 7.31
CA ALA A 62 12.28 15.47 6.38
C ALA A 62 13.80 15.24 6.38
N TRP A 63 14.59 16.27 6.74
CA TRP A 63 16.03 16.15 6.92
C TRP A 63 16.41 15.26 8.10
N VAL A 64 15.55 15.07 9.12
CA VAL A 64 15.81 14.16 10.26
C VAL A 64 15.75 12.70 9.83
N PHE A 65 14.84 12.33 8.92
CA PHE A 65 14.79 10.97 8.35
C PHE A 65 15.90 10.74 7.34
N THR A 66 16.28 11.80 6.63
CA THR A 66 17.44 11.79 5.74
C THR A 66 18.73 11.66 6.56
N ALA A 67 18.88 12.43 7.63
CA ALA A 67 19.98 12.35 8.59
C ALA A 67 19.97 11.01 9.31
N ALA A 68 18.84 10.46 9.75
CA ALA A 68 18.77 9.11 10.30
C ALA A 68 19.21 8.06 9.26
N ARG A 69 18.82 8.20 7.99
CA ARG A 69 19.35 7.37 6.89
C ARG A 69 20.86 7.50 6.72
N GLU A 70 21.38 8.73 6.74
CA GLU A 70 22.81 9.00 6.58
C GLU A 70 23.63 8.57 7.80
N THR A 71 23.11 8.77 9.00
CA THR A 71 23.70 8.29 10.26
C THR A 71 23.72 6.77 10.28
N LEU A 72 22.61 6.09 9.91
CA LEU A 72 22.56 4.64 9.74
C LEU A 72 23.39 4.11 8.55
N ARG A 73 23.98 4.98 7.71
CA ARG A 73 25.02 4.58 6.74
C ARG A 73 26.40 4.42 7.38
N ILE A 74 26.61 4.98 8.58
CA ILE A 74 27.87 4.88 9.31
C ILE A 74 27.81 3.61 10.17
N PRO A 75 28.63 2.57 9.92
CA PRO A 75 28.57 1.31 10.67
C PRO A 75 28.66 1.50 12.20
N VAL A 76 29.38 2.54 12.64
CA VAL A 76 29.57 2.89 14.06
C VAL A 76 28.29 3.36 14.74
N SER A 77 27.33 3.96 14.02
CA SER A 77 26.09 4.48 14.65
C SER A 77 25.19 3.37 15.18
N TRP A 78 25.27 2.17 14.60
CA TRP A 78 24.47 1.01 15.02
C TRP A 78 24.87 0.50 16.42
N ARG A 79 26.08 0.82 16.87
CA ARG A 79 26.55 0.51 18.24
C ARG A 79 25.81 1.32 19.32
N LEU A 80 25.16 2.43 18.95
CA LEU A 80 24.45 3.33 19.86
C LEU A 80 22.93 3.05 19.93
N VAL A 81 22.41 2.16 19.08
CA VAL A 81 20.99 1.80 19.06
C VAL A 81 20.74 0.72 20.12
N PRO A 82 19.66 0.79 20.93
CA PRO A 82 19.37 -0.23 21.93
C PRO A 82 19.30 -1.62 21.31
N HIS A 83 20.08 -2.53 21.87
CA HIS A 83 20.10 -3.92 21.47
C HIS A 83 19.04 -4.68 22.24
N VAL A 84 18.29 -5.53 21.53
CA VAL A 84 17.33 -6.42 22.17
C VAL A 84 17.89 -7.84 22.16
N GLN A 85 17.92 -8.47 23.34
CA GLN A 85 18.23 -9.88 23.50
C GLN A 85 16.92 -10.68 23.49
N SER A 86 16.93 -11.83 22.81
CA SER A 86 15.76 -12.73 22.79
C SER A 86 15.52 -13.34 24.17
N PRO A 87 14.27 -13.37 24.67
CA PRO A 87 13.91 -14.03 25.92
C PRO A 87 13.89 -15.58 25.86
N GLY A 88 14.10 -16.19 24.69
CA GLY A 88 14.27 -17.65 24.54
C GLY A 88 12.99 -18.48 24.32
N GLY A 89 13.13 -19.58 23.55
CA GLY A 89 12.12 -20.62 23.30
C GLY A 89 11.83 -20.86 21.80
N PRO A 90 11.74 -22.12 21.31
CA PRO A 90 11.34 -22.39 19.94
C PRO A 90 9.82 -22.16 19.79
N GLY A 91 9.44 -20.96 19.33
CA GLY A 91 8.08 -20.70 18.88
C GLY A 91 7.73 -21.53 17.64
N ALA A 92 6.44 -21.67 17.32
CA ALA A 92 5.95 -22.43 16.16
C ALA A 92 6.53 -22.01 14.79
N LEU A 93 7.17 -20.82 14.72
CA LEU A 93 7.86 -20.30 13.54
C LEU A 93 9.39 -20.56 13.54
N GLY A 94 9.93 -21.20 14.58
CA GLY A 94 11.37 -21.41 14.77
C GLY A 94 12.02 -22.20 13.64
N GLU A 95 11.38 -23.28 13.17
CA GLU A 95 11.84 -24.06 12.02
C GLU A 95 11.85 -23.23 10.73
N LEU A 96 10.83 -22.38 10.53
CA LEU A 96 10.74 -21.51 9.36
C LEU A 96 11.89 -20.49 9.32
N MET A 97 12.33 -20.04 10.50
CA MET A 97 13.37 -19.04 10.69
C MET A 97 14.78 -19.64 10.73
N ALA A 98 14.89 -20.96 10.82
CA ALA A 98 16.17 -21.66 10.79
C ALA A 98 16.93 -21.34 9.50
N GLY A 99 18.24 -21.06 9.62
CA GLY A 99 19.10 -20.71 8.50
C GLY A 99 18.86 -19.33 7.86
N HIS A 100 17.87 -18.55 8.30
CA HIS A 100 17.57 -17.22 7.77
C HIS A 100 18.00 -16.09 8.71
N ARG A 101 18.15 -14.88 8.18
CA ARG A 101 18.25 -13.62 8.95
C ARG A 101 16.91 -12.92 8.98
N LEU A 102 16.61 -12.26 10.09
CA LEU A 102 15.26 -11.77 10.37
C LEU A 102 15.15 -10.24 10.34
N LEU A 103 14.04 -9.78 9.78
CA LEU A 103 13.53 -8.43 9.93
C LEU A 103 12.05 -8.48 10.29
N ILE A 104 11.67 -7.86 11.40
CA ILE A 104 10.28 -7.76 11.86
C ILE A 104 9.80 -6.33 11.64
N LEU A 105 8.63 -6.19 11.02
CA LEU A 105 7.95 -4.93 10.77
C LEU A 105 6.56 -4.96 11.40
N ARG A 106 6.23 -3.91 12.15
CA ARG A 106 4.85 -3.63 12.57
C ARG A 106 4.38 -2.39 11.84
N HIS A 107 3.67 -2.56 10.73
CA HIS A 107 3.47 -1.47 9.77
C HIS A 107 2.19 -0.64 9.97
N SER A 108 1.42 -0.86 11.05
CA SER A 108 0.18 -0.11 11.27
C SER A 108 -0.13 0.14 12.75
N HIS A 109 -0.80 1.26 13.00
CA HIS A 109 -1.44 1.62 14.28
C HIS A 109 -2.85 1.02 14.41
N ASP A 110 -3.32 0.29 13.39
CA ASP A 110 -4.57 -0.46 13.38
C ASP A 110 -4.53 -1.58 14.46
N PRO A 111 -5.57 -1.75 15.29
CA PRO A 111 -5.68 -2.90 16.19
C PRO A 111 -5.57 -4.25 15.46
N ASP A 112 -6.05 -4.36 14.21
CA ASP A 112 -5.95 -5.57 13.38
C ASP A 112 -4.59 -5.72 12.66
N ALA A 113 -3.59 -4.90 13.03
CA ALA A 113 -2.31 -4.83 12.33
C ALA A 113 -1.46 -6.10 12.44
N ARG A 114 -1.22 -6.74 11.29
CA ARG A 114 -0.34 -7.92 11.17
C ARG A 114 1.12 -7.56 11.45
N LEU A 115 1.83 -8.46 12.13
CA LEU A 115 3.29 -8.48 12.15
C LEU A 115 3.79 -9.08 10.83
N MET A 116 4.75 -8.42 10.19
CA MET A 116 5.40 -8.90 8.98
C MET A 116 6.83 -9.30 9.31
N LEU A 117 7.21 -10.55 9.03
CA LEU A 117 8.58 -11.02 9.14
C LEU A 117 9.14 -11.20 7.72
N LEU A 118 10.27 -10.58 7.44
CA LEU A 118 11.03 -10.77 6.22
C LEU A 118 12.25 -11.65 6.54
N LEU A 119 12.36 -12.76 5.82
CA LEU A 119 13.42 -13.75 6.02
C LEU A 119 14.41 -13.68 4.88
N PHE A 120 15.68 -13.49 5.21
CA PHE A 120 16.78 -13.38 4.26
C PHE A 120 17.63 -14.64 4.31
N ARG A 121 18.01 -15.16 3.14
CA ARG A 121 19.15 -16.08 3.09
C ARG A 121 20.42 -15.32 3.46
N PRO A 122 21.41 -15.93 4.13
CA PRO A 122 22.68 -15.28 4.43
C PRO A 122 23.31 -14.66 3.18
N GLY A 123 23.73 -13.40 3.27
CA GLY A 123 24.35 -12.66 2.15
C GLY A 123 23.39 -12.18 1.05
N ALA A 124 22.10 -12.52 1.10
CA ALA A 124 21.13 -12.09 0.10
C ALA A 124 20.87 -10.57 0.18
N ARG A 125 20.68 -9.92 -0.98
CA ARG A 125 20.28 -8.49 -1.05
C ARG A 125 18.81 -8.28 -0.64
N TRP A 126 17.96 -9.25 -0.96
CA TRP A 126 16.51 -9.18 -0.80
C TRP A 126 16.02 -10.32 0.09
N PRO A 127 14.88 -10.15 0.77
CA PRO A 127 14.25 -11.27 1.47
C PRO A 127 13.87 -12.36 0.47
N SER A 128 13.95 -13.61 0.90
CA SER A 128 13.49 -14.78 0.13
C SER A 128 12.09 -15.22 0.54
N ARG A 129 11.64 -14.89 1.75
CA ARG A 129 10.30 -15.21 2.25
C ARG A 129 9.71 -14.05 3.04
N ALA A 130 8.40 -13.93 3.00
CA ALA A 130 7.62 -13.02 3.82
C ALA A 130 6.59 -13.80 4.62
N VAL A 131 6.48 -13.50 5.92
CA VAL A 131 5.55 -14.15 6.84
C VAL A 131 4.63 -13.10 7.41
N LYS A 132 3.32 -13.27 7.23
CA LYS A 132 2.30 -12.41 7.82
C LYS A 132 1.69 -13.13 9.01
N VAL A 133 1.89 -12.57 10.20
CA VAL A 133 1.38 -13.11 11.47
C VAL A 133 0.27 -12.19 11.98
N PRO A 134 -0.92 -12.71 12.30
CA PRO A 134 -1.99 -11.89 12.84
C PRO A 134 -1.65 -11.41 14.26
N SER A 135 -1.96 -10.15 14.58
CA SER A 135 -1.83 -9.60 15.93
C SER A 135 -2.95 -10.06 16.86
N GLU A 136 -4.19 -10.13 16.33
CA GLU A 136 -5.42 -10.42 17.07
C GLU A 136 -6.37 -11.31 16.24
N GLN A 137 -7.49 -11.75 16.85
CA GLN A 137 -8.48 -12.66 16.24
C GLN A 137 -9.02 -12.15 14.89
N GLY A 138 -9.18 -10.83 14.71
CA GLY A 138 -9.60 -10.21 13.44
C GLY A 138 -8.56 -10.31 12.31
N GLY A 139 -7.27 -10.36 12.66
CA GLY A 139 -6.16 -10.47 11.71
C GLY A 139 -6.06 -11.83 11.03
N ALA A 140 -6.54 -12.90 11.68
CA ALA A 140 -6.46 -14.27 11.17
C ALA A 140 -7.28 -14.48 9.89
N ALA A 141 -8.54 -14.03 9.86
CA ALA A 141 -9.39 -14.10 8.69
C ALA A 141 -8.78 -13.33 7.50
N ARG A 142 -8.13 -12.22 7.81
CA ARG A 142 -7.41 -11.35 6.89
C ARG A 142 -6.22 -12.05 6.21
N VAL A 143 -5.43 -12.78 6.99
CA VAL A 143 -4.30 -13.60 6.51
C VAL A 143 -4.78 -14.75 5.63
N LEU A 144 -5.84 -15.45 6.04
CA LEU A 144 -6.43 -16.55 5.28
C LEU A 144 -7.02 -16.07 3.95
N ARG A 145 -7.75 -14.94 3.96
CA ARG A 145 -8.27 -14.33 2.72
C ARG A 145 -7.16 -14.06 1.72
N GLU A 146 -6.05 -13.47 2.15
CA GLU A 146 -4.92 -13.21 1.25
C GLU A 146 -4.31 -14.50 0.68
N ALA A 147 -4.18 -15.54 1.51
CA ALA A 147 -3.70 -16.84 1.02
C ALA A 147 -4.61 -17.39 -0.09
N ASP A 148 -5.92 -17.34 0.09
CA ASP A 148 -6.90 -17.80 -0.88
C ASP A 148 -6.89 -16.94 -2.16
N ARG A 149 -6.77 -15.62 -2.01
CA ARG A 149 -6.62 -14.71 -3.16
C ARG A 149 -5.36 -15.02 -3.96
N LEU A 150 -4.21 -15.16 -3.30
CA LEU A 150 -2.95 -15.49 -3.97
C LEU A 150 -3.01 -16.85 -4.68
N ARG A 151 -3.64 -17.87 -4.09
CA ARG A 151 -3.89 -19.16 -4.76
C ARG A 151 -4.77 -19.00 -5.99
N GLY A 152 -5.85 -18.22 -5.89
CA GLY A 152 -6.72 -17.91 -7.03
C GLY A 152 -5.99 -17.21 -8.17
N ILE A 153 -5.11 -16.25 -7.85
CA ILE A 153 -4.26 -15.57 -8.85
C ILE A 153 -3.21 -16.52 -9.43
N ALA A 154 -2.66 -17.44 -8.62
CA ALA A 154 -1.68 -18.42 -9.08
C ALA A 154 -2.24 -19.44 -10.07
N ALA A 155 -3.55 -19.69 -10.03
CA ALA A 155 -4.22 -20.54 -11.01
C ALA A 155 -4.41 -19.88 -12.39
N LEU A 156 -4.15 -18.57 -12.52
CA LEU A 156 -4.31 -17.83 -13.77
C LEU A 156 -3.02 -17.85 -14.62
N PRO A 157 -3.12 -17.75 -15.96
CA PRO A 157 -1.98 -17.75 -16.87
C PRO A 157 -1.23 -16.41 -16.88
N VAL A 158 -0.63 -16.02 -15.74
CA VAL A 158 0.08 -14.74 -15.57
C VAL A 158 1.47 -14.71 -16.23
N GLY A 159 1.93 -15.83 -16.79
CA GLY A 159 3.20 -15.95 -17.53
C GLY A 159 4.40 -15.46 -16.73
N SER A 160 5.27 -14.66 -17.35
CA SER A 160 6.48 -14.11 -16.73
C SER A 160 6.21 -13.14 -15.58
N LEU A 161 4.97 -12.70 -15.36
CA LEU A 161 4.64 -11.90 -14.17
C LEU A 161 4.62 -12.74 -12.89
N ARG A 162 4.63 -14.07 -12.98
CA ARG A 162 4.65 -14.97 -11.81
C ARG A 162 5.77 -14.62 -10.84
N GLU A 163 6.94 -14.23 -11.34
CA GLU A 163 8.09 -13.83 -10.52
C GLU A 163 7.88 -12.53 -9.73
N SER A 164 6.92 -11.70 -10.15
CA SER A 164 6.55 -10.44 -9.49
C SER A 164 5.37 -10.58 -8.53
N ILE A 165 4.84 -11.79 -8.34
CA ILE A 165 3.67 -12.06 -7.49
C ILE A 165 4.09 -13.08 -6.41
N PRO A 166 3.86 -12.80 -5.11
CA PRO A 166 4.12 -13.76 -4.05
C PRO A 166 3.43 -15.10 -4.29
N GLU A 167 4.12 -16.19 -3.98
CA GLU A 167 3.58 -17.55 -4.00
C GLU A 167 3.33 -18.01 -2.58
N VAL A 168 2.17 -18.61 -2.33
CA VAL A 168 1.84 -19.21 -1.04
C VAL A 168 2.65 -20.48 -0.87
N LEU A 169 3.58 -20.47 0.08
CA LEU A 169 4.38 -21.65 0.43
C LEU A 169 3.64 -22.53 1.43
N THR A 170 3.04 -21.91 2.45
CA THR A 170 2.22 -22.60 3.46
C THR A 170 1.41 -21.60 4.28
N VAL A 171 0.40 -22.10 4.99
CA VAL A 171 -0.28 -21.39 6.08
C VAL A 171 -0.03 -22.20 7.36
N ALA A 172 0.79 -21.66 8.26
CA ALA A 172 1.16 -22.32 9.51
C ALA A 172 0.05 -22.21 10.57
N PRO A 173 0.04 -23.05 11.63
CA PRO A 173 -0.92 -22.94 12.74
C PRO A 173 -0.90 -21.55 13.40
N GLY A 174 -2.07 -21.05 13.87
CA GLY A 174 -2.19 -19.70 14.44
C GLY A 174 -2.44 -18.60 13.40
N PRO A 175 -3.22 -18.91 12.35
CA PRO A 175 -2.82 -18.85 10.94
C PRO A 175 -1.77 -17.78 10.60
N ALA A 176 -0.54 -18.21 10.27
CA ALA A 176 0.48 -17.34 9.69
C ALA A 176 0.70 -17.68 8.21
N LEU A 177 0.58 -16.69 7.33
CA LEU A 177 0.80 -16.88 5.88
C LEU A 177 2.28 -16.75 5.56
N VAL A 178 2.86 -17.80 5.00
CA VAL A 178 4.22 -17.81 4.48
C VAL A 178 4.18 -17.75 2.96
N THR A 179 4.86 -16.76 2.40
CA THR A 179 4.97 -16.56 0.95
C THR A 179 6.42 -16.46 0.50
N THR A 180 6.68 -16.67 -0.78
CA THR A 180 7.91 -16.15 -1.41
C THR A 180 7.93 -14.63 -1.27
N ALA A 181 9.09 -14.07 -0.98
CA ALA A 181 9.26 -12.63 -1.05
C ALA A 181 9.68 -12.24 -2.48
N VAL A 182 9.10 -11.14 -2.96
CA VAL A 182 9.45 -10.55 -4.26
C VAL A 182 10.52 -9.47 -4.07
N PRO A 183 11.50 -9.36 -4.99
CA PRO A 183 12.61 -8.42 -4.83
C PRO A 183 12.17 -6.97 -5.06
N GLY A 184 12.94 -6.03 -4.51
CA GLY A 184 12.79 -4.60 -4.78
C GLY A 184 12.55 -3.76 -3.53
N THR A 185 12.32 -2.47 -3.75
CA THR A 185 12.04 -1.48 -2.70
C THR A 185 10.67 -0.85 -2.96
N PRO A 186 9.82 -0.65 -1.93
CA PRO A 186 8.52 -0.01 -2.14
C PRO A 186 8.67 1.34 -2.86
N MET A 187 7.86 1.57 -3.90
CA MET A 187 7.87 2.80 -4.70
C MET A 187 7.68 4.03 -3.80
N LEU A 188 6.91 3.89 -2.73
CA LEU A 188 6.68 4.93 -1.73
C LEU A 188 7.99 5.45 -1.06
N VAL A 189 9.03 4.62 -0.99
CA VAL A 189 10.35 5.05 -0.49
C VAL A 189 11.00 6.05 -1.44
N GLY A 190 10.86 5.84 -2.75
CA GLY A 190 11.27 6.81 -3.77
C GLY A 190 10.40 8.05 -3.73
N TYR A 191 9.08 7.86 -3.71
CA TYR A 191 8.07 8.90 -3.63
C TYR A 191 8.34 9.93 -2.52
N HIS A 192 8.74 9.47 -1.33
CA HIS A 192 9.04 10.35 -0.20
C HIS A 192 10.46 10.95 -0.20
N ARG A 193 11.29 10.67 -1.21
CA ARG A 193 12.58 11.35 -1.37
C ARG A 193 12.36 12.81 -1.73
N HIS A 194 13.25 13.65 -1.23
CA HIS A 194 13.20 15.08 -1.46
C HIS A 194 13.13 15.42 -2.97
N GLY A 195 12.07 16.14 -3.34
CA GLY A 195 11.83 16.60 -4.69
C GLY A 195 11.47 15.50 -5.70
N HIS A 196 11.15 14.28 -5.27
CA HIS A 196 10.68 13.23 -6.17
C HIS A 196 9.38 13.63 -6.86
N THR A 197 8.39 14.09 -6.09
CA THR A 197 7.08 14.49 -6.62
C THR A 197 7.10 15.86 -7.29
N SER A 198 8.15 16.67 -7.11
CA SER A 198 8.29 17.98 -7.76
C SER A 198 9.03 17.91 -9.11
N ARG A 199 9.35 16.71 -9.60
CA ARG A 199 10.11 16.50 -10.85
C ARG A 199 9.26 15.69 -11.84
N PRO A 200 8.95 16.23 -13.03
CA PRO A 200 8.12 15.54 -14.01
C PRO A 200 8.67 14.17 -14.44
N ALA A 201 9.99 14.05 -14.61
CA ALA A 201 10.61 12.82 -15.11
C ALA A 201 10.46 11.64 -14.12
N THR A 202 10.59 11.87 -12.82
CA THR A 202 10.45 10.82 -11.79
C THR A 202 9.00 10.38 -11.64
N VAL A 203 8.05 11.31 -11.63
CA VAL A 203 6.62 10.99 -11.61
C VAL A 203 6.20 10.22 -12.85
N ARG A 204 6.69 10.64 -14.04
CA ARG A 204 6.45 9.92 -15.30
C ARG A 204 7.00 8.49 -15.24
N ALA A 205 8.19 8.29 -14.68
CA ALA A 205 8.79 6.97 -14.55
C ALA A 205 7.94 6.05 -13.65
N ASP A 206 7.45 6.53 -12.51
CA ASP A 206 6.57 5.75 -11.64
C ASP A 206 5.27 5.35 -12.33
N LEU A 207 4.60 6.30 -12.99
CA LEU A 207 3.35 6.06 -13.74
C LEU A 207 3.58 5.07 -14.89
N THR A 208 4.71 5.19 -15.59
CA THR A 208 5.08 4.29 -16.68
C THR A 208 5.31 2.87 -16.16
N ALA A 209 6.04 2.73 -15.05
CA ALA A 209 6.32 1.43 -14.45
C ALA A 209 5.04 0.74 -13.96
N ALA A 210 4.17 1.48 -13.27
CA ALA A 210 2.85 1.01 -12.84
C ALA A 210 1.96 0.62 -14.03
N GLY A 211 1.89 1.48 -15.04
CA GLY A 211 1.08 1.26 -16.24
C GLY A 211 1.54 0.06 -17.05
N ALA A 212 2.86 -0.14 -17.19
CA ALA A 212 3.45 -1.26 -17.91
C ALA A 212 3.19 -2.60 -17.21
N TRP A 213 3.31 -2.65 -15.88
CA TRP A 213 2.98 -3.86 -15.11
C TRP A 213 1.48 -4.19 -15.23
N LEU A 214 0.59 -3.20 -15.04
CA LEU A 214 -0.85 -3.40 -15.19
C LEU A 214 -1.23 -3.85 -16.60
N ALA A 215 -0.62 -3.27 -17.64
CA ALA A 215 -0.87 -3.65 -19.02
C ALA A 215 -0.61 -5.15 -19.25
N ARG A 216 0.54 -5.65 -18.78
CA ARG A 216 0.90 -7.06 -18.89
C ARG A 216 -0.04 -7.94 -18.07
N PHE A 217 -0.37 -7.53 -16.85
CA PHE A 217 -1.21 -8.33 -15.95
C PHE A 217 -2.64 -8.45 -16.47
N GLN A 218 -3.20 -7.35 -16.95
CA GLN A 218 -4.54 -7.29 -17.54
C GLN A 218 -4.60 -8.07 -18.85
N ALA A 219 -3.59 -7.94 -19.71
CA ALA A 219 -3.52 -8.69 -20.97
C ALA A 219 -3.43 -10.22 -20.72
N ALA A 220 -2.62 -10.64 -19.74
CA ALA A 220 -2.44 -12.06 -19.41
C ALA A 220 -3.68 -12.70 -18.75
N THR A 221 -4.59 -11.90 -18.22
CA THR A 221 -5.75 -12.39 -17.44
C THR A 221 -7.09 -11.93 -18.00
N ALA A 222 -7.10 -11.39 -19.22
CA ALA A 222 -8.30 -10.93 -19.88
C ALA A 222 -9.25 -12.11 -20.17
N GLY A 223 -10.48 -12.00 -19.67
CA GLY A 223 -11.62 -12.84 -20.01
C GLY A 223 -12.70 -12.05 -20.73
N ASP A 224 -13.94 -12.52 -20.62
CA ASP A 224 -15.07 -11.92 -21.33
C ASP A 224 -15.33 -10.47 -20.91
N PRO A 225 -15.71 -9.59 -21.84
CA PRO A 225 -16.13 -8.24 -21.52
C PRO A 225 -17.38 -8.20 -20.63
N ALA A 226 -17.41 -7.26 -19.69
CA ALA A 226 -18.63 -6.94 -18.95
C ALA A 226 -18.74 -5.43 -18.68
N PRO A 227 -19.94 -4.93 -18.36
CA PRO A 227 -20.12 -3.54 -17.95
C PRO A 227 -19.22 -3.15 -16.77
N LEU A 228 -18.71 -1.92 -16.82
CA LEU A 228 -18.01 -1.35 -15.67
C LEU A 228 -19.01 -1.05 -14.55
N ASP A 229 -18.58 -1.24 -13.31
CA ASP A 229 -19.33 -0.85 -12.11
C ASP A 229 -18.33 -0.51 -11.00
N VAL A 230 -18.82 0.11 -9.93
CA VAL A 230 -18.08 0.21 -8.67
C VAL A 230 -17.78 -1.18 -8.12
N ALA A 231 -16.78 -1.30 -7.25
CA ALA A 231 -16.45 -2.58 -6.65
C ALA A 231 -17.68 -3.20 -5.93
N PRO A 232 -17.87 -4.54 -6.00
CA PRO A 232 -19.00 -5.21 -5.35
C PRO A 232 -19.09 -4.86 -3.86
N GLY A 233 -20.31 -4.66 -3.36
CA GLY A 233 -20.56 -4.33 -1.95
C GLY A 233 -20.34 -2.87 -1.55
N VAL A 234 -19.70 -2.03 -2.38
CA VAL A 234 -19.42 -0.62 -2.03
C VAL A 234 -20.69 0.14 -1.65
N GLY A 235 -21.76 0.01 -2.43
CA GLY A 235 -23.02 0.71 -2.13
C GLY A 235 -23.63 0.28 -0.79
N GLU A 236 -23.57 -1.01 -0.46
CA GLU A 236 -24.08 -1.55 0.80
C GLU A 236 -23.23 -1.13 2.00
N ALA A 237 -21.91 -1.29 1.90
CA ALA A 237 -20.97 -0.87 2.94
C ALA A 237 -21.08 0.63 3.22
N LEU A 238 -21.28 1.45 2.18
CA LEU A 238 -21.54 2.88 2.37
C LEU A 238 -22.89 3.14 3.04
N ARG A 239 -23.96 2.39 2.73
CA ARG A 239 -25.27 2.57 3.40
C ARG A 239 -25.21 2.28 4.90
N GLN A 240 -24.38 1.32 5.30
CA GLN A 240 -24.21 0.94 6.70
C GLN A 240 -23.35 1.91 7.51
N ARG A 241 -22.70 2.90 6.86
CA ARG A 241 -21.84 3.87 7.52
C ARG A 241 -22.63 5.06 8.07
N PRO A 242 -22.45 5.45 9.35
CA PRO A 242 -23.19 6.55 9.96
C PRO A 242 -23.04 7.90 9.24
N ALA A 243 -21.87 8.19 8.68
CA ALA A 243 -21.58 9.44 8.00
C ALA A 243 -22.16 9.54 6.58
N THR A 244 -22.75 8.46 6.04
CA THR A 244 -23.22 8.43 4.66
C THR A 244 -24.61 9.05 4.52
N ARG A 245 -24.66 10.20 3.86
CA ARG A 245 -25.91 10.92 3.56
C ARG A 245 -26.63 10.30 2.35
N LYS A 246 -27.96 10.46 2.27
CA LYS A 246 -28.75 10.05 1.08
C LYS A 246 -28.18 10.61 -0.23
N ALA A 247 -27.72 11.85 -0.22
CA ALA A 247 -27.08 12.49 -1.39
C ALA A 247 -25.85 11.72 -1.90
N VAL A 248 -25.06 11.11 -1.02
CA VAL A 248 -23.91 10.26 -1.42
C VAL A 248 -24.39 9.03 -2.17
N GLN A 249 -25.47 8.39 -1.68
CA GLN A 249 -26.06 7.21 -2.31
C GLN A 249 -26.65 7.55 -3.69
N ASP A 250 -27.37 8.66 -3.79
CA ASP A 250 -27.94 9.13 -5.07
C ASP A 250 -26.82 9.40 -6.10
N ARG A 251 -25.74 10.07 -5.67
CA ARG A 251 -24.58 10.35 -6.52
C ARG A 251 -23.80 9.09 -6.91
N LEU A 252 -23.67 8.14 -5.99
CA LEU A 252 -23.07 6.84 -6.28
C LEU A 252 -23.91 6.08 -7.31
N SER A 253 -25.24 6.08 -7.17
CA SER A 253 -26.14 5.46 -8.15
C SER A 253 -25.95 6.09 -9.54
N ALA A 254 -26.01 7.42 -9.63
CA ALA A 254 -25.80 8.12 -10.89
C ALA A 254 -24.41 7.82 -11.51
N LEU A 255 -23.36 7.74 -10.68
CA LEU A 255 -22.03 7.36 -11.13
C LEU A 255 -22.00 5.93 -11.70
N ARG A 256 -22.64 4.97 -11.04
CA ARG A 256 -22.74 3.58 -11.51
C ARG A 256 -23.44 3.51 -12.87
N ASP A 257 -24.52 4.27 -13.05
CA ASP A 257 -25.23 4.34 -14.32
C ASP A 257 -24.35 4.89 -15.44
N ARG A 258 -23.48 5.85 -15.15
CA ARG A 258 -22.50 6.35 -16.13
C ARG A 258 -21.44 5.31 -16.48
N LEU A 259 -20.88 4.64 -15.49
CA LEU A 259 -19.86 3.59 -15.68
C LEU A 259 -20.39 2.41 -16.50
N ARG A 260 -21.61 1.96 -16.22
CA ARG A 260 -22.23 0.80 -16.89
C ARG A 260 -22.50 0.97 -18.37
N ARG A 261 -22.42 2.20 -18.90
CA ARG A 261 -22.46 2.47 -20.35
C ARG A 261 -21.18 2.05 -21.06
N HIS A 262 -20.13 1.73 -20.31
CA HIS A 262 -18.86 1.23 -20.83
C HIS A 262 -18.67 -0.23 -20.47
N GLN A 263 -17.93 -0.95 -21.30
CA GLN A 263 -17.54 -2.34 -21.07
C GLN A 263 -16.02 -2.47 -21.19
N ALA A 264 -15.46 -3.42 -20.48
CA ALA A 264 -14.07 -3.84 -20.62
C ALA A 264 -13.95 -5.35 -20.35
N PRO A 265 -12.92 -6.02 -20.90
CA PRO A 265 -12.56 -7.38 -20.50
C PRO A 265 -12.45 -7.49 -18.97
N ARG A 266 -13.09 -8.49 -18.36
CA ARG A 266 -12.82 -8.79 -16.96
C ARG A 266 -11.40 -9.33 -16.84
N THR A 267 -10.62 -8.78 -15.92
CA THR A 267 -9.24 -9.22 -15.69
C THR A 267 -9.06 -9.63 -14.26
N ALA A 268 -7.97 -10.30 -13.94
CA ALA A 268 -7.53 -10.30 -12.56
C ALA A 268 -7.27 -8.86 -12.12
N VAL A 269 -7.58 -8.57 -10.85
CA VAL A 269 -7.31 -7.28 -10.21
C VAL A 269 -6.59 -7.50 -8.90
N HIS A 270 -5.68 -6.59 -8.58
CA HIS A 270 -5.01 -6.53 -7.28
C HIS A 270 -5.97 -6.02 -6.19
N GLY A 271 -6.80 -5.03 -6.53
CA GLY A 271 -7.84 -4.50 -5.64
C GLY A 271 -7.36 -3.37 -4.71
N ASP A 272 -6.08 -3.38 -4.34
CA ASP A 272 -5.41 -2.30 -3.59
C ASP A 272 -4.08 -1.87 -4.26
N PHE A 273 -4.14 -1.52 -5.55
CA PHE A 273 -2.95 -1.22 -6.35
C PHE A 273 -2.45 0.21 -6.13
N TRP A 274 -1.59 0.43 -5.14
CA TRP A 274 -1.04 1.74 -4.77
C TRP A 274 0.48 1.70 -4.54
N PRO A 275 1.20 2.84 -4.55
CA PRO A 275 2.67 2.89 -4.47
C PRO A 275 3.31 2.16 -3.27
N GLY A 276 2.59 1.96 -2.18
CA GLY A 276 3.07 1.19 -1.03
C GLY A 276 3.20 -0.31 -1.32
N ASN A 277 2.38 -0.83 -2.22
CA ASN A 277 2.32 -2.24 -2.58
C ASN A 277 3.18 -2.60 -3.80
N LEU A 278 3.81 -1.61 -4.45
CA LEU A 278 4.65 -1.81 -5.63
C LEU A 278 6.13 -1.78 -5.26
N LEU A 279 6.83 -2.88 -5.46
CA LEU A 279 8.28 -2.95 -5.30
C LEU A 279 8.96 -2.62 -6.63
N THR A 280 10.00 -1.80 -6.53
CA THR A 280 10.78 -1.33 -7.67
C THR A 280 12.26 -1.66 -7.52
N ASP A 281 12.92 -2.02 -8.62
CA ASP A 281 14.38 -2.02 -8.76
C ASP A 281 14.71 -1.46 -10.14
N ARG A 282 15.68 -0.54 -10.20
CA ARG A 282 16.14 0.10 -11.45
C ARG A 282 15.02 0.67 -12.34
N GLY A 283 13.96 1.22 -11.72
CA GLY A 283 12.86 1.89 -12.44
C GLY A 283 11.79 0.96 -13.01
N ALA A 284 11.88 -0.35 -12.79
CA ALA A 284 10.84 -1.31 -13.16
C ALA A 284 10.14 -1.84 -11.90
N ILE A 285 8.86 -2.23 -12.03
CA ILE A 285 8.18 -3.00 -10.99
C ILE A 285 8.71 -4.42 -11.00
N THR A 286 9.30 -4.83 -9.89
CA THR A 286 9.86 -6.17 -9.67
C THR A 286 8.99 -7.02 -8.76
N GLY A 287 8.01 -6.42 -8.08
CA GLY A 287 7.08 -7.13 -7.21
C GLY A 287 5.83 -6.34 -6.91
N VAL A 288 4.71 -7.02 -6.75
CA VAL A 288 3.46 -6.46 -6.24
C VAL A 288 3.02 -7.31 -5.05
N VAL A 289 2.77 -6.68 -3.91
CA VAL A 289 2.48 -7.34 -2.64
C VAL A 289 1.13 -6.91 -2.08
N ASP A 290 0.64 -7.65 -1.08
CA ASP A 290 -0.61 -7.37 -0.37
C ASP A 290 -1.89 -7.58 -1.19
N TRP A 291 -2.09 -8.84 -1.58
CA TRP A 291 -3.15 -9.28 -2.47
C TRP A 291 -4.48 -9.58 -1.76
N GLU A 292 -4.70 -9.04 -0.57
CA GLU A 292 -5.86 -9.38 0.27
C GLU A 292 -7.22 -8.98 -0.38
N TRP A 293 -7.20 -7.99 -1.29
CA TRP A 293 -8.36 -7.48 -2.03
C TRP A 293 -8.44 -7.98 -3.47
N ALA A 294 -7.56 -8.91 -3.85
CA ALA A 294 -7.49 -9.35 -5.23
C ALA A 294 -8.69 -10.19 -5.64
N GLY A 295 -8.99 -10.16 -6.94
CA GLY A 295 -10.06 -10.93 -7.55
C GLY A 295 -9.62 -11.47 -8.90
N PRO A 296 -9.97 -12.72 -9.26
CA PRO A 296 -9.55 -13.32 -10.52
C PRO A 296 -10.28 -12.75 -11.76
N ALA A 297 -11.44 -12.09 -11.56
CA ALA A 297 -12.26 -11.51 -12.62
C ALA A 297 -12.92 -10.19 -12.14
N GLY A 298 -12.10 -9.16 -11.93
CA GLY A 298 -12.47 -7.82 -11.50
C GLY A 298 -12.65 -6.81 -12.65
N ASN A 299 -13.09 -5.60 -12.27
CA ASN A 299 -13.13 -4.45 -13.17
C ASN A 299 -11.68 -3.97 -13.37
N PRO A 300 -11.08 -4.06 -14.59
CA PRO A 300 -9.67 -3.72 -14.80
C PRO A 300 -9.35 -2.24 -14.55
N VAL A 301 -10.35 -1.36 -14.64
CA VAL A 301 -10.20 0.08 -14.42
C VAL A 301 -9.92 0.42 -12.96
N ARG A 302 -10.32 -0.46 -12.02
CA ARG A 302 -10.13 -0.29 -10.58
C ARG A 302 -8.67 -0.02 -10.21
N ASP A 303 -7.74 -0.87 -10.65
CA ASP A 303 -6.33 -0.74 -10.24
C ASP A 303 -5.65 0.50 -10.86
N LEU A 304 -6.06 0.90 -12.07
CA LEU A 304 -5.60 2.16 -12.69
C LEU A 304 -6.04 3.36 -11.85
N ALA A 305 -7.34 3.42 -11.54
CA ALA A 305 -7.90 4.52 -10.77
C ALA A 305 -7.38 4.53 -9.32
N ARG A 306 -7.21 3.35 -8.69
CA ARG A 306 -6.64 3.21 -7.34
C ARG A 306 -5.21 3.72 -7.28
N PHE A 307 -4.40 3.45 -8.30
CA PHE A 307 -3.04 3.97 -8.38
C PHE A 307 -3.02 5.49 -8.53
N ALA A 308 -3.77 6.03 -9.50
CA ALA A 308 -3.81 7.47 -9.73
C ALA A 308 -4.32 8.24 -8.50
N LEU A 309 -5.37 7.73 -7.85
CA LEU A 309 -5.95 8.28 -6.62
C LEU A 309 -4.91 8.30 -5.51
N SER A 310 -4.35 7.14 -5.16
CA SER A 310 -3.43 7.01 -4.04
C SER A 310 -2.12 7.75 -4.28
N TYR A 311 -1.58 7.73 -5.50
CA TYR A 311 -0.39 8.50 -5.87
C TYR A 311 -0.61 10.00 -5.69
N SER A 312 -1.83 10.49 -6.00
CA SER A 312 -2.19 11.90 -5.85
C SER A 312 -2.51 12.28 -4.40
N ASP A 313 -3.18 11.41 -3.65
CA ASP A 313 -3.61 11.70 -2.28
C ASP A 313 -2.42 11.90 -1.32
N TYR A 314 -1.25 11.33 -1.62
CA TYR A 314 -0.03 11.57 -0.83
C TYR A 314 0.73 12.84 -1.20
N LEU A 315 0.33 13.57 -2.24
CA LEU A 315 1.11 14.68 -2.82
C LEU A 315 1.28 15.85 -1.85
N ASP A 316 0.24 16.15 -1.08
CA ASP A 316 0.21 17.29 -0.16
C ASP A 316 0.37 16.89 1.32
N ARG A 317 0.42 15.59 1.65
CA ARG A 317 0.49 15.07 3.03
C ARG A 317 1.74 15.49 3.82
N HIS A 318 2.80 15.90 3.13
CA HIS A 318 4.05 16.41 3.72
C HIS A 318 4.16 17.93 3.70
N THR A 319 3.15 18.61 3.16
CA THR A 319 3.07 20.06 3.12
C THR A 319 2.16 20.53 4.25
N ARG A 320 2.56 21.58 4.98
CA ARG A 320 1.73 22.13 6.06
C ARG A 320 0.39 22.62 5.48
N PRO A 321 -0.75 22.39 6.16
CA PRO A 321 -2.05 22.85 5.68
C PRO A 321 -2.05 24.34 5.30
N GLY A 322 -2.69 24.66 4.18
CA GLY A 322 -2.77 26.01 3.62
C GLY A 322 -1.51 26.50 2.90
N ARG A 323 -0.41 25.72 2.86
CA ARG A 323 0.81 26.10 2.16
C ARG A 323 0.85 25.58 0.72
N PRO A 324 1.54 26.28 -0.19
CA PRO A 324 1.79 25.78 -1.55
C PRO A 324 2.55 24.45 -1.53
N VAL A 325 2.09 23.50 -2.34
CA VAL A 325 2.77 22.23 -2.53
C VAL A 325 3.90 22.40 -3.53
N ARG A 326 5.12 22.09 -3.12
CA ARG A 326 6.33 22.35 -3.91
C ARG A 326 6.27 21.65 -5.27
N GLY A 327 6.48 22.42 -6.35
CA GLY A 327 6.51 21.91 -7.72
C GLY A 327 5.14 21.80 -8.39
N HIS A 328 4.06 22.15 -7.68
CA HIS A 328 2.67 22.07 -8.16
C HIS A 328 2.03 23.45 -8.06
N HIS A 329 2.14 24.22 -9.15
CA HIS A 329 1.60 25.58 -9.22
C HIS A 329 0.09 25.58 -8.98
N GLY A 330 -0.41 26.48 -8.12
CA GLY A 330 -1.82 26.60 -7.77
C GLY A 330 -2.32 25.59 -6.72
N LEU A 331 -1.55 24.55 -6.38
CA LEU A 331 -1.97 23.57 -5.37
C LEU A 331 -1.59 24.03 -3.95
N LEU A 332 -2.61 24.21 -3.11
CA LEU A 332 -2.47 24.40 -1.67
C LEU A 332 -2.81 23.12 -0.92
N ALA A 333 -2.00 22.76 0.08
CA ALA A 333 -2.22 21.57 0.88
C ALA A 333 -3.49 21.68 1.72
N ARG A 334 -4.52 20.91 1.38
CA ARG A 334 -5.83 20.91 2.04
C ARG A 334 -6.48 19.54 1.82
N PRO A 335 -7.36 19.08 2.73
CA PRO A 335 -8.09 17.82 2.55
C PRO A 335 -8.61 17.59 1.12
N GLY A 336 -8.10 16.54 0.48
CA GLY A 336 -8.42 16.13 -0.89
C GLY A 336 -8.02 17.09 -2.01
N ALA A 337 -7.35 18.21 -1.74
CA ALA A 337 -7.02 19.19 -2.78
C ALA A 337 -6.07 18.63 -3.83
N ALA A 338 -5.15 17.74 -3.44
CA ALA A 338 -4.25 17.08 -4.36
C ALA A 338 -4.98 16.17 -5.37
N VAL A 339 -6.02 15.44 -4.92
CA VAL A 339 -6.85 14.60 -5.80
C VAL A 339 -7.65 15.47 -6.76
N ALA A 340 -8.27 16.56 -6.28
CA ALA A 340 -8.97 17.52 -7.14
C ALA A 340 -8.02 18.13 -8.19
N TYR A 341 -6.84 18.55 -7.76
CA TYR A 341 -5.80 19.08 -8.65
C TYR A 341 -5.36 18.07 -9.71
N ALA A 342 -5.18 16.80 -9.33
CA ALA A 342 -4.79 15.74 -10.27
C ALA A 342 -5.83 15.50 -11.36
N LEU A 343 -7.12 15.60 -11.03
CA LEU A 343 -8.24 15.33 -11.94
C LEU A 343 -8.61 16.55 -12.79
N ASP A 344 -8.83 17.67 -12.12
CA ASP A 344 -9.50 18.85 -12.67
C ASP A 344 -8.53 20.04 -12.86
N GLY A 345 -7.28 19.92 -12.39
CA GLY A 345 -6.28 20.98 -12.47
C GLY A 345 -5.49 21.02 -13.77
N ASP A 346 -4.62 22.05 -13.85
CA ASP A 346 -3.72 22.29 -14.96
C ASP A 346 -2.24 22.15 -14.59
N GLY A 347 -1.43 21.92 -15.62
CA GLY A 347 0.03 21.83 -15.52
C GLY A 347 0.56 20.43 -15.82
N TRP A 348 1.86 20.24 -15.54
CA TRP A 348 2.55 19.01 -15.92
C TRP A 348 2.04 17.78 -15.16
N TYR A 349 1.70 17.93 -13.88
CA TYR A 349 1.28 16.80 -13.05
C TYR A 349 -0.12 16.29 -13.41
N PRO A 350 -1.17 17.14 -13.50
CA PRO A 350 -2.49 16.68 -13.94
C PRO A 350 -2.46 16.08 -15.34
N ARG A 351 -1.64 16.62 -16.26
CA ARG A 351 -1.41 16.01 -17.59
C ARG A 351 -0.83 14.59 -17.47
N LEU A 352 0.18 14.36 -16.64
CA LEU A 352 0.72 13.01 -16.44
C LEU A 352 -0.30 12.01 -15.89
N ILE A 353 -1.12 12.43 -14.93
CA ILE A 353 -2.18 11.57 -14.37
C ILE A 353 -3.24 11.27 -15.44
N ARG A 354 -3.66 12.28 -16.20
CA ARG A 354 -4.59 12.13 -17.31
C ARG A 354 -4.04 11.19 -18.39
N ASP A 355 -2.79 11.38 -18.80
CA ASP A 355 -2.12 10.52 -19.79
C ASP A 355 -2.07 9.07 -19.32
N PHE A 356 -1.74 8.83 -18.05
CA PHE A 356 -1.72 7.50 -17.44
C PHE A 356 -3.11 6.83 -17.48
N LEU A 357 -4.15 7.54 -17.04
CA LEU A 357 -5.53 7.04 -17.03
C LEU A 357 -6.06 6.81 -18.45
N HIS A 358 -5.89 7.79 -19.35
CA HIS A 358 -6.33 7.71 -20.75
C HIS A 358 -5.66 6.54 -21.47
N THR A 359 -4.33 6.39 -21.34
CA THR A 359 -3.59 5.28 -21.94
C THR A 359 -4.09 3.93 -21.42
N GLY A 360 -4.31 3.82 -20.11
CA GLY A 360 -4.85 2.61 -19.49
C GLY A 360 -6.26 2.26 -19.96
N LEU A 361 -7.15 3.25 -20.02
CA LEU A 361 -8.54 3.07 -20.48
C LEU A 361 -8.62 2.71 -21.95
N SER A 362 -7.89 3.42 -22.81
CA SER A 362 -7.87 3.14 -24.25
C SER A 362 -7.36 1.72 -24.53
N ARG A 363 -6.33 1.26 -23.80
CA ARG A 363 -5.85 -0.14 -23.90
C ARG A 363 -6.94 -1.16 -23.55
N LEU A 364 -7.83 -0.83 -22.62
CA LEU A 364 -8.94 -1.69 -22.19
C LEU A 364 -10.19 -1.56 -23.09
N GLY A 365 -10.13 -0.76 -24.17
CA GLY A 365 -11.28 -0.47 -25.03
C GLY A 365 -12.31 0.49 -24.41
N VAL A 366 -11.95 1.18 -23.33
CA VAL A 366 -12.82 2.13 -22.62
C VAL A 366 -12.52 3.56 -23.08
N SER A 367 -13.57 4.36 -23.25
CA SER A 367 -13.43 5.78 -23.58
C SER A 367 -12.60 6.52 -22.50
N PRO A 368 -11.58 7.31 -22.88
CA PRO A 368 -10.82 8.16 -21.96
C PRO A 368 -11.70 9.12 -21.13
N ALA A 369 -12.87 9.51 -21.64
CA ALA A 369 -13.83 10.34 -20.92
C ALA A 369 -14.31 9.71 -19.59
N CYS A 370 -14.18 8.39 -19.43
CA CYS A 370 -14.52 7.66 -18.23
C CYS A 370 -13.48 7.84 -17.09
N ALA A 371 -12.32 8.47 -17.33
CA ALA A 371 -11.23 8.57 -16.36
C ALA A 371 -11.65 9.19 -15.02
N ARG A 372 -12.42 10.28 -15.07
CA ARG A 372 -12.89 10.95 -13.86
C ARG A 372 -13.85 10.07 -13.07
N ASP A 373 -14.83 9.46 -13.74
CA ASP A 373 -15.81 8.56 -13.12
C ASP A 373 -15.14 7.33 -12.50
N ALA A 374 -14.11 6.78 -13.14
CA ALA A 374 -13.30 5.69 -12.60
C ALA A 374 -12.63 6.07 -11.27
N VAL A 375 -12.01 7.25 -11.19
CA VAL A 375 -11.37 7.72 -9.95
C VAL A 375 -12.42 8.01 -8.87
N LEU A 376 -13.57 8.60 -9.21
CA LEU A 376 -14.66 8.81 -8.25
C LEU A 376 -15.18 7.48 -7.66
N ALA A 377 -15.30 6.44 -8.49
CA ALA A 377 -15.69 5.11 -8.05
C ALA A 377 -14.69 4.54 -7.05
N GLU A 378 -13.40 4.74 -7.28
CA GLU A 378 -12.35 4.30 -6.36
C GLU A 378 -12.30 5.13 -5.07
N ILE A 379 -12.62 6.42 -5.09
CA ILE A 379 -12.76 7.20 -3.84
C ILE A 379 -13.89 6.61 -2.99
N ALA A 380 -15.03 6.27 -3.60
CA ALA A 380 -16.14 5.64 -2.90
C ALA A 380 -15.76 4.24 -2.37
N ALA A 381 -14.99 3.46 -3.15
CA ALA A 381 -14.52 2.14 -2.74
C ALA A 381 -13.53 2.23 -1.56
N VAL A 382 -12.55 3.13 -1.60
CA VAL A 382 -11.63 3.39 -0.47
C VAL A 382 -12.40 3.75 0.80
N ALA A 383 -13.39 4.63 0.68
CA ALA A 383 -14.24 5.01 1.82
C ALA A 383 -15.03 3.82 2.37
N ALA A 384 -15.55 2.95 1.51
CA ALA A 384 -16.28 1.75 1.93
C ALA A 384 -15.37 0.76 2.67
N GLU A 385 -14.19 0.49 2.13
CA GLU A 385 -13.22 -0.53 2.56
C GLU A 385 -12.47 -0.16 3.86
N ALA A 386 -12.43 1.12 4.23
CA ALA A 386 -11.61 1.63 5.33
C ALA A 386 -12.09 1.23 6.74
N SER A 387 -11.28 0.49 7.50
CA SER A 387 -11.57 0.22 8.92
C SER A 387 -11.57 1.48 9.81
N ASP A 388 -10.75 2.48 9.49
CA ASP A 388 -10.67 3.75 10.23
C ASP A 388 -11.82 4.68 9.82
N HIS A 389 -12.69 5.02 10.77
CA HIS A 389 -13.83 5.91 10.56
C HIS A 389 -13.44 7.31 10.09
N THR A 390 -12.38 7.91 10.67
CA THR A 390 -11.92 9.25 10.29
C THR A 390 -11.36 9.25 8.86
N PHE A 391 -10.62 8.21 8.50
CA PHE A 391 -10.10 8.02 7.15
C PHE A 391 -11.22 7.84 6.12
N ALA A 392 -12.25 7.07 6.46
CA ALA A 392 -13.40 6.88 5.59
C ALA A 392 -14.21 8.17 5.40
N GLU A 393 -14.50 8.90 6.49
CA GLU A 393 -15.18 10.20 6.44
C GLU A 393 -14.42 11.24 5.62
N HIS A 394 -13.08 11.19 5.66
CA HIS A 394 -12.26 12.02 4.81
C HIS A 394 -12.52 11.74 3.33
N HIS A 395 -12.47 10.47 2.91
CA HIS A 395 -12.70 10.07 1.52
C HIS A 395 -14.14 10.34 1.06
N LEU A 396 -15.14 10.17 1.93
CA LEU A 396 -16.52 10.54 1.64
C LEU A 396 -16.66 12.04 1.34
N ARG A 397 -16.03 12.91 2.15
CA ARG A 397 -16.05 14.35 1.89
C ARG A 397 -15.38 14.72 0.56
N VAL A 398 -14.28 14.03 0.21
CA VAL A 398 -13.63 14.23 -1.09
C VAL A 398 -14.55 13.80 -2.23
N PHE A 399 -15.19 12.62 -2.12
CA PHE A 399 -16.18 12.15 -3.09
C PHE A 399 -17.32 13.16 -3.26
N GLU A 400 -17.89 13.64 -2.15
CA GLU A 400 -18.99 14.61 -2.16
C GLU A 400 -18.60 15.94 -2.81
N ARG A 401 -17.40 16.45 -2.55
CA ARG A 401 -16.94 17.68 -3.19
C ARG A 401 -16.82 17.49 -4.70
N LEU A 402 -16.12 16.43 -5.13
CA LEU A 402 -15.82 16.19 -6.54
C LEU A 402 -17.04 15.73 -7.37
N THR A 403 -18.08 15.21 -6.71
CA THR A 403 -19.37 14.90 -7.36
C THR A 403 -20.38 16.04 -7.29
N GLY A 404 -20.20 16.99 -6.35
CA GLY A 404 -21.06 18.17 -6.20
C GLY A 404 -20.66 19.33 -7.11
N GLU A 405 -19.38 19.44 -7.44
CA GLU A 405 -18.88 20.34 -8.47
C GLU A 405 -19.17 19.72 -9.85
N VAL A 406 -20.29 20.12 -10.46
CA VAL A 406 -20.50 19.93 -11.90
C VAL A 406 -19.63 20.99 -12.58
N PRO A 407 -18.61 20.62 -13.39
CA PRO A 407 -17.95 21.61 -14.24
C PRO A 407 -19.03 22.18 -15.17
N ALA A 408 -19.18 23.50 -15.16
CA ALA A 408 -20.06 24.22 -16.07
C ALA A 408 -19.63 24.03 -17.52
#